data_AF-A0A173UF60-F1
#
_entry.id   AF-A0A173UF60-F1
#
_cell.length_a   1.000
_cell.length_b   1.000
_cell.length_c   1.000
_cell.angle_alpha   90.00
_cell.angle_beta   90.00
_cell.angle_gamma   90.00
#
_symmetry.space_group_name_H-M   'P 1'
#
loop_
_entity.id
_entity.type
_entity.pdbx_description
1 polymer ?
#
loop_
_entity_poly.entity_id
_entity_poly.type
_entity_poly.pdbx_seq_one_letter_code
_entity_poly.pdbx_strand_id
1 'polypeptide(L)'
;MDIDFASYIRGSEGNIHHQYPTTANRTSRPNKYRTSTEQAPNKLAEQLGVPLFAIVKAIGIEQCSLKVIMEKIELKHRPTFVANYLTPAIQSGLVTPLYPDSPKHPRQKYLLTIKGLAIFNS
;
A
#
# COMPACT_ATOMS: atom_id res chain seq x y z
N MET A 1 -3.51 30.85 0.82
CA MET A 1 -3.67 30.66 -0.64
C MET A 1 -4.41 29.34 -0.81
N ASP A 2 -5.73 29.43 -0.81
CA ASP A 2 -6.60 28.32 -0.47
C ASP A 2 -7.46 28.04 -1.69
N ILE A 3 -7.07 27.01 -2.44
CA ILE A 3 -7.77 26.61 -3.66
C ILE A 3 -8.90 25.69 -3.22
N ASP A 4 -10.05 26.30 -2.97
CA ASP A 4 -11.28 25.58 -2.64
C ASP A 4 -11.77 24.79 -3.87
N PHE A 5 -11.75 23.47 -3.74
CA PHE A 5 -12.00 22.52 -4.83
C PHE A 5 -13.48 22.43 -5.23
N ALA A 6 -14.39 23.09 -4.49
CA ALA A 6 -15.85 22.97 -4.66
C ALA A 6 -16.44 23.75 -5.86
N SER A 7 -15.65 24.52 -6.60
CA SER A 7 -16.17 25.50 -7.59
C SER A 7 -16.20 25.04 -9.05
N TYR A 8 -15.70 23.85 -9.39
CA TYR A 8 -15.53 23.43 -10.80
C TYR A 8 -16.74 22.73 -11.46
N ILE A 9 -17.78 22.35 -10.69
CA ILE A 9 -18.97 21.66 -11.25
C ILE A 9 -20.24 22.50 -11.01
N ARG A 10 -20.52 23.42 -11.95
CA ARG A 10 -21.83 24.08 -12.05
C ARG A 10 -22.10 24.49 -13.51
N GLY A 11 -22.91 23.70 -14.21
CA GLY A 11 -23.29 23.99 -15.59
C GLY A 11 -23.92 22.80 -16.32
N SER A 12 -25.18 22.49 -16.03
CA SER A 12 -26.06 21.73 -16.93
C SER A 12 -27.51 21.73 -16.42
N GLU A 13 -28.32 22.65 -16.93
CA GLU A 13 -29.78 22.58 -16.89
C GLU A 13 -30.31 22.35 -18.32
N GLY A 14 -31.16 21.32 -18.49
CA GLY A 14 -31.55 20.83 -19.81
C GLY A 14 -32.22 19.46 -19.73
N ASN A 15 -33.50 19.45 -19.39
CA ASN A 15 -34.30 18.23 -19.28
C ASN A 15 -34.99 17.90 -20.62
N ILE A 16 -34.76 16.70 -21.17
CA ILE A 16 -35.62 16.11 -22.22
C ILE A 16 -35.88 14.63 -21.93
N HIS A 17 -37.14 14.29 -21.67
CA HIS A 17 -37.59 12.92 -21.41
C HIS A 17 -37.72 12.11 -22.72
N HIS A 18 -37.17 10.90 -22.76
CA HIS A 18 -37.51 9.84 -23.72
C HIS A 18 -37.55 8.47 -23.02
N GLN A 19 -38.38 7.55 -23.52
CA GLN A 19 -38.97 6.44 -22.77
C GLN A 19 -39.50 5.38 -23.76
N TYR A 20 -39.39 4.05 -23.63
CA TYR A 20 -38.71 3.08 -22.74
C TYR A 20 -38.61 1.75 -23.54
N PRO A 21 -37.65 0.81 -23.32
CA PRO A 21 -37.89 -0.25 -22.32
C PRO A 21 -36.68 -0.96 -21.67
N THR A 22 -37.02 -1.77 -20.67
CA THR A 22 -36.21 -2.62 -19.77
C THR A 22 -35.40 -3.74 -20.45
N THR A 23 -34.12 -3.95 -20.06
CA THR A 23 -33.53 -5.23 -19.56
C THR A 23 -32.00 -5.17 -19.36
N ALA A 24 -31.44 -6.23 -18.74
CA ALA A 24 -30.02 -6.62 -18.66
C ALA A 24 -29.15 -6.10 -17.48
N ASN A 25 -29.07 -6.98 -16.48
CA ASN A 25 -28.02 -7.18 -15.48
C ASN A 25 -26.62 -6.55 -15.73
N ARG A 26 -26.10 -5.93 -14.65
CA ARG A 26 -24.83 -6.28 -13.98
C ARG A 26 -23.57 -6.46 -14.87
N THR A 27 -22.67 -5.49 -14.83
CA THR A 27 -21.22 -5.76 -14.87
C THR A 27 -20.48 -4.83 -13.93
N SER A 28 -20.41 -5.24 -12.66
CA SER A 28 -19.24 -4.97 -11.82
C SER A 28 -17.97 -5.23 -12.63
N ARG A 29 -17.02 -4.29 -12.68
CA ARG A 29 -15.67 -4.58 -13.17
C ARG A 29 -14.87 -5.21 -12.01
N PRO A 30 -14.69 -6.55 -11.94
CA PRO A 30 -13.74 -7.10 -10.99
C PRO A 30 -12.35 -6.65 -11.45
N ASN A 31 -11.60 -6.04 -10.55
CA ASN A 31 -10.23 -5.64 -10.82
C ASN A 31 -9.41 -6.91 -11.13
N LYS A 32 -8.92 -7.05 -12.36
CA LYS A 32 -8.20 -8.24 -12.83
C LYS A 32 -6.75 -8.26 -12.33
N TYR A 33 -6.56 -8.29 -11.00
CA TYR A 33 -5.33 -8.80 -10.41
C TYR A 33 -5.46 -10.31 -10.19
N ARG A 34 -5.46 -11.05 -11.30
CA ARG A 34 -5.25 -12.51 -11.27
C ARG A 34 -3.76 -12.78 -11.11
N THR A 35 -3.22 -12.50 -9.93
CA THR A 35 -1.90 -13.03 -9.53
C THR A 35 -2.10 -14.46 -9.06
N SER A 36 -2.32 -15.36 -10.03
CA SER A 36 -2.33 -16.80 -9.78
C SER A 36 -0.90 -17.29 -9.68
N THR A 37 -0.29 -17.07 -8.53
CA THR A 37 0.92 -17.77 -8.13
C THR A 37 0.60 -18.39 -6.78
N GLU A 38 0.17 -19.66 -6.79
CA GLU A 38 0.11 -20.48 -5.58
C GLU A 38 1.54 -20.85 -5.15
N GLN A 39 2.31 -19.83 -4.77
CA GLN A 39 3.32 -20.04 -3.75
C GLN A 39 2.54 -20.14 -2.44
N ALA A 40 2.40 -21.38 -1.94
CA ALA A 40 1.89 -21.61 -0.59
C ALA A 40 2.67 -20.69 0.36
N PRO A 41 2.01 -19.71 1.02
CA PRO A 41 2.72 -18.79 1.89
C PRO A 41 3.42 -19.61 2.97
N ASN A 42 4.66 -19.25 3.31
CA ASN A 42 5.26 -19.85 4.49
C ASN A 42 4.39 -19.52 5.72
N LYS A 43 4.40 -20.36 6.76
CA LYS A 43 3.53 -20.18 7.94
C LYS A 43 3.63 -18.77 8.55
N LEU A 44 4.82 -18.16 8.47
CA LEU A 44 5.06 -16.77 8.87
C LEU A 44 4.26 -15.74 8.04
N ALA A 45 4.18 -15.90 6.71
CA ALA A 45 3.37 -15.05 5.84
C ALA A 45 1.86 -15.29 5.99
N GLU A 46 1.43 -16.47 6.44
CA GLU A 46 0.03 -16.71 6.83
C GLU A 46 -0.31 -15.93 8.12
N GLN A 47 0.60 -15.89 9.10
CA GLN A 47 0.42 -15.20 10.37
C GLN A 47 0.52 -13.66 10.28
N LEU A 48 1.41 -13.15 9.43
CA LEU A 48 1.67 -11.70 9.28
C LEU A 48 0.97 -11.07 8.08
N GLY A 49 0.54 -11.87 7.11
CA GLY A 49 0.17 -11.42 5.78
C GLY A 49 1.37 -11.15 4.87
N VAL A 50 1.20 -11.43 3.58
CA VAL A 50 2.22 -11.25 2.54
C VAL A 50 2.91 -9.87 2.57
N PRO A 51 2.21 -8.72 2.75
CA PRO A 51 2.87 -7.41 2.74
C PRO A 51 3.84 -7.19 3.91
N LEU A 52 3.48 -7.62 5.13
CA LEU A 52 4.31 -7.46 6.31
C LEU A 52 5.51 -8.41 6.26
N PHE A 53 5.32 -9.65 5.80
CA PHE A 53 6.43 -10.58 5.61
C PHE A 53 7.42 -10.07 4.54
N ALA A 54 6.92 -9.58 3.41
CA ALA A 54 7.76 -9.06 2.32
C ALA A 54 8.62 -7.87 2.76
N ILE A 55 8.06 -6.89 3.46
CA ILE A 55 8.84 -5.72 3.93
C ILE A 55 9.87 -6.11 5.00
N VAL A 56 9.55 -7.09 5.87
CA VAL A 56 10.52 -7.60 6.86
C VAL A 56 11.72 -8.27 6.18
N LYS A 57 11.51 -9.16 5.21
CA LYS A 57 12.62 -9.78 4.46
C LYS A 57 13.40 -8.78 3.60
N ALA A 58 12.75 -7.74 3.06
CA ALA A 58 13.40 -6.71 2.25
C ALA A 58 14.32 -5.78 3.05
N ILE A 59 13.95 -5.41 4.28
CA ILE A 59 14.79 -4.59 5.16
C ILE A 59 15.94 -5.44 5.74
N GLY A 60 15.61 -6.62 6.30
CA GLY A 60 16.58 -7.49 6.97
C GLY A 60 17.31 -6.80 8.12
N ILE A 61 18.61 -7.04 8.25
CA ILE A 61 19.46 -6.44 9.29
C ILE A 61 19.96 -5.02 8.95
N GLU A 62 19.58 -4.45 7.81
CA GLU A 62 20.08 -3.18 7.30
C GLU A 62 19.12 -2.00 7.54
N GLN A 63 19.63 -0.77 7.43
CA GLN A 63 18.80 0.43 7.35
C GLN A 63 18.57 0.83 5.88
N CYS A 64 17.39 0.51 5.35
CA CYS A 64 17.05 0.74 3.95
C CYS A 64 16.26 2.05 3.75
N SER A 65 16.46 2.73 2.62
CA SER A 65 15.59 3.86 2.23
C SER A 65 14.27 3.35 1.65
N LEU A 66 13.24 4.20 1.63
CA LEU A 66 11.94 3.86 1.02
C LEU A 66 12.08 3.34 -0.43
N LYS A 67 12.97 3.95 -1.21
CA LYS A 67 13.25 3.56 -2.60
C LYS A 67 13.86 2.16 -2.68
N VAL A 68 14.89 1.88 -1.88
CA VAL A 68 15.56 0.56 -1.85
C VAL A 68 14.60 -0.55 -1.43
N ILE A 69 13.70 -0.29 -0.47
CA ILE A 69 12.70 -1.28 -0.05
C ILE A 69 11.72 -1.56 -1.18
N MET A 70 11.22 -0.51 -1.85
CA MET A 70 10.33 -0.63 -3.02
C MET A 70 10.97 -1.42 -4.17
N GLU A 71 12.27 -1.19 -4.43
CA GLU A 71 13.04 -1.94 -5.43
C GLU A 71 13.18 -3.42 -5.05
N LYS A 72 13.53 -3.73 -3.80
CA LYS A 72 13.67 -5.11 -3.28
C LYS A 72 12.37 -5.94 -3.30
N ILE A 73 11.20 -5.29 -3.34
CA ILE A 73 9.87 -5.96 -3.44
C ILE A 73 9.15 -5.67 -4.78
N GLU A 74 9.88 -5.15 -5.76
CA GLU A 74 9.43 -4.88 -7.13
C GLU A 74 8.21 -3.95 -7.27
N LEU A 75 7.93 -3.12 -6.25
CA LEU A 75 6.80 -2.19 -6.26
C LEU A 75 7.16 -0.82 -6.84
N LYS A 76 6.45 -0.42 -7.89
CA LYS A 76 6.64 0.89 -8.55
C LYS A 76 5.78 2.02 -7.95
N HIS A 77 4.63 1.71 -7.36
CA HIS A 77 3.68 2.73 -6.91
C HIS A 77 3.84 3.08 -5.42
N ARG A 78 4.48 4.23 -5.14
CA ARG A 78 4.81 4.68 -3.77
C ARG A 78 3.60 4.79 -2.82
N PRO A 79 2.44 5.37 -3.20
CA PRO A 79 1.29 5.42 -2.31
C PRO A 79 0.80 4.03 -1.88
N THR A 80 0.79 3.05 -2.80
CA THR A 80 0.42 1.66 -2.51
C THR A 80 1.43 1.00 -1.57
N PHE A 81 2.73 1.20 -1.79
CA PHE A 81 3.76 0.71 -0.85
C PHE A 81 3.56 1.28 0.56
N VAL A 82 3.33 2.59 0.67
CA VAL A 82 3.14 3.25 1.97
C VAL A 82 1.89 2.73 2.68
N ALA A 83 0.75 2.65 1.98
CA ALA A 83 -0.52 2.22 2.57
C ALA A 83 -0.54 0.73 2.96
N ASN A 84 0.00 -0.15 2.11
CA ASN A 84 -0.20 -1.60 2.26
C ASN A 84 0.97 -2.34 2.93
N TYR A 85 2.17 -1.75 2.95
CA TYR A 85 3.39 -2.41 3.46
C TYR A 85 4.00 -1.60 4.61
N LEU A 86 4.34 -0.34 4.36
CA LEU A 86 5.13 0.45 5.31
C LEU A 86 4.32 0.88 6.56
N THR A 87 3.16 1.49 6.37
CA THR A 87 2.32 1.95 7.48
C THR A 87 1.86 0.79 8.38
N PRO A 88 1.36 -0.35 7.85
CA PRO A 88 1.03 -1.51 8.67
C PRO A 88 2.24 -2.10 9.41
N ALA A 89 3.43 -2.13 8.80
CA ALA A 89 4.65 -2.63 9.45
C ALA A 89 5.15 -1.72 10.58
N ILE A 90 4.93 -0.40 10.47
CA ILE A 90 5.21 0.56 11.56
C ILE A 90 4.17 0.41 12.67
N GLN A 91 2.87 0.38 12.34
CA GLN A 91 1.77 0.23 13.31
C GLN A 91 1.82 -1.10 14.09
N SER A 92 2.23 -2.19 13.44
CA SER A 92 2.43 -3.49 14.08
C SER A 92 3.76 -3.59 14.88
N GLY A 93 4.56 -2.53 14.90
CA GLY A 93 5.81 -2.43 15.65
C GLY A 93 6.95 -3.30 15.09
N LEU A 94 6.91 -3.66 13.80
CA LEU A 94 7.94 -4.46 13.14
C LEU A 94 9.05 -3.61 12.53
N VAL A 95 8.70 -2.43 12.05
CA VAL A 95 9.58 -1.47 11.38
C VAL A 95 9.52 -0.16 12.15
N THR A 96 10.66 0.53 12.29
CA THR A 96 10.71 1.90 12.81
C THR A 96 11.34 2.86 11.79
N PRO A 97 10.86 4.11 11.68
CA PRO A 97 11.60 5.19 11.04
C PRO A 97 12.91 5.51 11.77
N LEU A 98 13.97 5.85 11.02
CA LEU A 98 15.24 6.33 11.60
C LEU A 98 15.09 7.70 12.26
N TYR A 99 14.25 8.57 11.70
CA TYR A 99 13.87 9.86 12.29
C TYR A 99 12.34 9.88 12.50
N PRO A 100 11.82 9.43 13.67
CA PRO A 100 10.38 9.38 13.93
C PRO A 100 9.75 10.78 13.94
N ASP A 101 10.40 11.74 14.59
CA ASP A 101 9.91 13.12 14.78
C ASP A 101 10.02 13.98 13.51
N SER A 102 10.59 13.44 12.43
CA SER A 102 10.75 14.15 11.15
C SER A 102 10.45 13.23 9.96
N PRO A 103 9.16 12.89 9.71
CA PRO A 103 8.77 11.96 8.64
C PRO A 103 9.18 12.40 7.21
N LYS A 104 9.49 13.69 7.02
CA LYS A 104 9.96 14.27 5.75
C LYS A 104 11.49 14.47 5.71
N HIS A 105 12.25 13.92 6.65
CA HIS A 105 13.71 14.11 6.72
C HIS A 105 14.40 13.58 5.44
N PRO A 106 15.32 14.33 4.81
CA PRO A 106 15.91 13.95 3.52
C PRO A 106 16.74 12.66 3.60
N ARG A 107 17.23 12.29 4.78
CA ARG A 107 18.00 11.05 5.03
C ARG A 107 17.13 9.94 5.64
N GLN A 108 15.81 9.97 5.45
CA GLN A 108 14.90 8.99 6.03
C GLN A 108 15.26 7.56 5.62
N LYS A 109 15.37 6.69 6.62
CA LYS A 109 15.53 5.25 6.47
C LYS A 109 14.53 4.52 7.36
N TYR A 110 14.39 3.22 7.11
CA TYR A 110 13.57 2.29 7.87
C TYR A 110 14.41 1.06 8.22
N LEU A 111 14.20 0.56 9.43
CA LEU A 111 14.94 -0.55 10.01
C LEU A 111 13.98 -1.42 10.83
N LEU A 112 14.33 -2.69 11.02
CA LEU A 112 13.55 -3.59 11.85
C LEU A 112 13.70 -3.26 13.33
N THR A 113 12.61 -3.40 14.08
CA THR A 113 12.63 -3.41 15.55
C THR A 113 13.09 -4.78 16.07
N ILE A 114 13.21 -4.94 17.39
CA ILE A 114 13.43 -6.25 18.03
C ILE A 114 12.39 -7.28 17.55
N LYS A 115 11.11 -6.88 17.45
CA LYS A 115 10.02 -7.74 16.98
C LYS A 115 10.17 -8.10 15.50
N GLY A 116 10.54 -7.13 14.65
CA GLY A 116 10.83 -7.38 13.23
C GLY A 116 12.03 -8.31 13.03
N LEU A 117 13.12 -8.12 13.79
CA LEU A 117 14.32 -8.95 13.74
C LEU A 117 14.05 -10.39 14.19
N ALA A 118 13.22 -10.60 15.22
CA ALA A 118 12.81 -11.93 15.66
C ALA A 118 12.07 -12.70 14.56
N ILE A 119 11.25 -12.02 13.75
CA ILE A 119 10.58 -12.61 12.57
C ILE A 119 11.55 -12.82 11.40
N PHE A 120 12.52 -11.92 11.20
CA PHE A 120 13.49 -12.03 10.10
C PHE A 120 14.44 -13.24 10.28
N ASN A 121 14.85 -13.49 11.53
CA ASN A 121 15.74 -14.58 11.95
C ASN A 121 15.01 -15.90 12.27
N SER A 122 13.69 -15.95 12.04
CA SER A 122 12.85 -17.17 12.10
C SER A 122 12.77 -17.88 10.75
#